data_AF-A0A519PGG1-F1
#
_entry.id   AF-A0A519PGG1-F1
#
_cell.length_a   1.000
_cell.length_b   1.000
_cell.length_c   1.000
_cell.angle_alpha   90.00
_cell.angle_beta   90.00
_cell.angle_gamma   90.00
#
_symmetry.space_group_name_H-M   'P 1'
#
loop_
_entity.id
_entity.type
_entity.pdbx_description
1 polymer ?
#
loop_
_entity_poly.entity_id
_entity_poly.type
_entity_poly.pdbx_seq_one_letter_code
_entity_poly.pdbx_strand_id
1 'polypeptide(L)'
;MSLPLLRAVLLAALSLVAVPARAQLPGADVDDRPDPATVCHVGVYRLDDGSWIDVAPLPERGLRWRRLDGSTARMTLSADGQWVSTLGSTRRVEGPQPQLGACDENRIVFDGHAGARIVLHSRETTFTSRDGIRLNGRLILPPGDAPAPIMIEVHGSEGSNALDFNAFQRFAPASGVGVFVYAKRGSGGSEGGYTQDFHLLAED
;
A
#
# COMPACT_ATOMS: atom_id res chain seq x y z
N MET A 1 -10.17 -75.20 -12.70
CA MET A 1 -9.22 -74.76 -11.65
C MET A 1 -8.53 -73.49 -12.16
N SER A 2 -8.55 -72.29 -11.58
CA SER A 2 -9.30 -71.64 -10.50
C SER A 2 -9.01 -70.14 -10.65
N LEU A 3 -10.02 -69.26 -10.57
CA LEU A 3 -9.82 -67.80 -10.35
C LEU A 3 -9.39 -67.55 -8.90
N PRO A 4 -8.64 -66.46 -8.62
CA PRO A 4 -9.20 -65.36 -7.80
C PRO A 4 -8.75 -63.96 -8.31
N LEU A 5 -9.58 -62.90 -8.38
CA LEU A 5 -10.18 -62.07 -7.32
C LEU A 5 -9.18 -61.54 -6.27
N LEU A 6 -8.84 -60.24 -6.35
CA LEU A 6 -9.18 -59.27 -5.29
C LEU A 6 -8.95 -57.82 -5.79
N ARG A 7 -10.04 -57.05 -5.83
CA ARG A 7 -10.04 -55.59 -5.99
C ARG A 7 -9.74 -54.97 -4.63
N ALA A 8 -8.68 -54.17 -4.52
CA ALA A 8 -8.50 -53.25 -3.40
C ALA A 8 -9.05 -51.88 -3.81
N VAL A 9 -10.23 -51.52 -3.28
CA VAL A 9 -10.79 -50.17 -3.37
C VAL A 9 -10.29 -49.40 -2.16
N LEU A 10 -9.35 -48.48 -2.36
CA LEU A 10 -8.93 -47.53 -1.33
C LEU A 10 -9.86 -46.30 -1.40
N LEU A 11 -10.79 -46.19 -0.46
CA LEU A 11 -11.58 -44.97 -0.24
C LEU A 11 -10.71 -43.95 0.48
N ALA A 12 -10.10 -43.03 -0.26
CA ALA A 12 -9.47 -41.84 0.29
C ALA A 12 -10.56 -40.81 0.63
N ALA A 13 -10.90 -40.68 1.92
CA ALA A 13 -11.74 -39.58 2.41
C ALA A 13 -10.90 -38.29 2.41
N LEU A 14 -11.03 -37.46 1.38
CA LEU A 14 -10.51 -36.09 1.39
C LEU A 14 -11.35 -35.25 2.37
N SER A 15 -10.79 -34.95 3.54
CA SER A 15 -11.31 -33.90 4.41
C SER A 15 -10.98 -32.55 3.79
N LEU A 16 -11.90 -31.97 3.02
CA LEU A 16 -11.83 -30.55 2.65
C LEU A 16 -12.06 -29.71 3.91
N VAL A 17 -10.99 -29.32 4.58
CA VAL A 17 -11.02 -28.16 5.49
C VAL A 17 -11.04 -26.92 4.60
N ALA A 18 -12.24 -26.49 4.22
CA ALA A 18 -12.44 -25.18 3.63
C ALA A 18 -12.12 -24.15 4.71
N VAL A 19 -10.94 -23.52 4.63
CA VAL A 19 -10.66 -22.31 5.41
C VAL A 19 -11.62 -21.26 4.86
N PRO A 20 -12.63 -20.80 5.64
CA PRO A 20 -13.52 -19.77 5.12
C PRO A 20 -12.67 -18.53 4.87
N ALA A 21 -12.78 -17.97 3.66
CA ALA A 21 -12.31 -16.62 3.43
C ALA A 21 -13.02 -15.74 4.47
N ARG A 22 -12.27 -15.16 5.40
CA ARG A 22 -12.83 -14.18 6.33
C ARG A 22 -13.43 -13.08 5.45
N ALA A 23 -14.75 -12.91 5.50
CA ALA A 23 -15.37 -11.74 4.91
C ALA A 23 -14.82 -10.53 5.67
N GLN A 24 -14.07 -9.67 4.99
CA GLN A 24 -13.69 -8.37 5.53
C GLN A 24 -14.99 -7.61 5.82
N LEU A 25 -15.25 -7.30 7.09
CA LEU A 25 -16.34 -6.40 7.46
C LEU A 25 -16.01 -5.00 6.92
N PRO A 26 -16.97 -4.26 6.33
CA PRO A 26 -16.74 -2.88 5.93
C PRO A 26 -16.17 -2.06 7.09
N GLY A 27 -15.06 -1.37 6.84
CA GLY A 27 -14.38 -0.56 7.85
C GLY A 27 -13.58 -1.35 8.88
N ALA A 28 -13.37 -2.66 8.73
CA ALA A 28 -12.49 -3.41 9.63
C ALA A 28 -11.02 -2.93 9.62
N ASP A 29 -10.64 -2.19 8.58
CA ASP A 29 -9.30 -1.66 8.32
C ASP A 29 -9.16 -0.15 8.63
N VAL A 30 -10.16 0.49 9.27
CA VAL A 30 -10.10 1.94 9.60
C VAL A 30 -8.96 2.31 10.55
N ASP A 31 -8.60 1.35 11.40
CA ASP A 31 -7.55 1.48 12.40
C ASP A 31 -6.20 0.89 11.93
N ASP A 32 -6.15 0.34 10.72
CA ASP A 32 -4.89 -0.16 10.17
C ASP A 32 -3.89 1.01 10.05
N ARG A 33 -2.66 0.73 10.48
CA ARG A 33 -1.52 1.65 10.39
C ARG A 33 -0.32 0.94 9.78
N PRO A 34 0.53 1.65 9.04
CA PRO A 34 1.83 1.12 8.64
C PRO A 34 2.64 0.70 9.87
N ASP A 35 3.34 -0.43 9.78
CA ASP A 35 4.21 -0.85 10.87
C ASP A 35 5.39 0.15 11.02
N PRO A 36 5.65 0.70 12.22
CA PRO A 36 6.74 1.64 12.44
C PRO A 36 8.13 1.10 12.05
N ALA A 37 8.31 -0.21 12.06
CA ALA A 37 9.56 -0.86 11.66
C ALA A 37 9.79 -0.84 10.15
N THR A 38 8.75 -0.59 9.32
CA THR A 38 8.87 -0.59 7.85
C THR A 38 8.57 0.77 7.24
N VAL A 39 7.89 1.67 7.98
CA VAL A 39 7.57 3.03 7.50
C VAL A 39 8.81 3.82 7.10
N CYS A 40 9.97 3.53 7.71
CA CYS A 40 11.22 4.19 7.37
C CYS A 40 11.64 3.96 5.92
N HIS A 41 11.18 2.89 5.25
CA HIS A 41 11.48 2.57 3.84
C HIS A 41 10.45 3.13 2.86
N VAL A 42 9.31 3.63 3.34
CA VAL A 42 8.25 4.18 2.50
C VAL A 42 8.74 5.46 1.81
N GLY A 43 8.50 5.57 0.51
CA GLY A 43 8.90 6.72 -0.28
C GLY A 43 9.02 6.39 -1.76
N VAL A 44 9.34 7.42 -2.54
CA VAL A 44 9.71 7.25 -3.96
C VAL A 44 11.22 7.35 -4.07
N TYR A 45 11.82 6.46 -4.84
CA TYR A 45 13.25 6.44 -5.08
C TYR A 45 13.53 6.74 -6.54
N ARG A 46 14.41 7.71 -6.80
CA ARG A 46 14.97 7.98 -8.12
C ARG A 46 16.11 7.00 -8.37
N LEU A 47 16.04 6.26 -9.46
CA LEU A 47 17.09 5.33 -9.90
C LEU A 47 18.12 6.06 -10.78
N ASP A 48 19.31 5.49 -10.91
CA ASP A 48 20.41 6.05 -11.70
C ASP A 48 20.14 6.11 -13.22
N ASP A 49 19.17 5.34 -13.72
CA ASP A 49 18.66 5.39 -15.08
C ASP A 49 17.62 6.52 -15.31
N GLY A 50 17.32 7.31 -14.26
CA GLY A 50 16.37 8.42 -14.28
C GLY A 50 14.92 8.00 -14.02
N SER A 51 14.60 6.71 -14.06
CA SER A 51 13.29 6.20 -13.66
C SER A 51 13.08 6.33 -12.15
N TRP A 52 11.86 6.06 -11.68
CA TRP A 52 11.57 6.05 -10.25
C TRP A 52 10.67 4.88 -9.87
N ILE A 53 10.80 4.46 -8.61
CA ILE A 53 10.01 3.40 -8.00
C ILE A 53 9.34 3.91 -6.73
N ASP A 54 8.04 3.67 -6.61
CA ASP A 54 7.31 3.88 -5.37
C ASP A 54 7.46 2.65 -4.47
N VAL A 55 7.75 2.86 -3.18
CA VAL A 55 7.65 1.85 -2.12
C VAL A 55 6.61 2.34 -1.13
N ALA A 56 5.49 1.63 -1.07
CA ALA A 56 4.33 1.93 -0.25
C ALA A 56 4.19 0.95 0.91
N PRO A 57 3.61 1.36 2.05
CA PRO A 57 3.29 0.43 3.12
C PRO A 57 2.13 -0.48 2.73
N LEU A 58 2.13 -1.68 3.29
CA LEU A 58 0.95 -2.53 3.42
C LEU A 58 0.71 -2.81 4.91
N PRO A 59 -0.49 -3.29 5.29
CA PRO A 59 -0.70 -3.85 6.61
C PRO A 59 0.31 -4.98 6.91
N GLU A 60 0.51 -5.25 8.21
CA GLU A 60 1.33 -6.36 8.72
C GLU A 60 2.76 -6.42 8.14
N ARG A 61 3.61 -5.43 8.46
CA ARG A 61 5.03 -5.32 8.06
C ARG A 61 5.31 -5.48 6.55
N GLY A 62 4.28 -5.46 5.71
CA GLY A 62 4.42 -5.59 4.27
C GLY A 62 4.81 -4.27 3.63
N LEU A 63 5.49 -4.36 2.49
CA LEU A 63 5.65 -3.23 1.58
C LEU A 63 5.09 -3.61 0.21
N ARG A 64 4.93 -2.64 -0.67
CA ARG A 64 4.61 -2.85 -2.09
C ARG A 64 5.45 -1.90 -2.90
N TRP A 65 6.13 -2.41 -3.93
CA TRP A 65 6.70 -1.53 -4.94
C TRP A 65 5.76 -1.36 -6.13
N ARG A 66 5.81 -0.20 -6.79
CA ARG A 66 5.06 0.08 -8.02
C ARG A 66 5.87 0.97 -8.96
N ARG A 67 5.78 0.69 -10.26
CA ARG A 67 6.32 1.53 -11.35
C ARG A 67 5.19 2.19 -12.13
N LEU A 68 5.54 3.19 -12.93
CA LEU A 68 4.60 3.91 -13.79
C LEU A 68 4.04 3.03 -14.93
N ASP A 69 4.77 2.00 -15.34
CA ASP A 69 4.32 1.01 -16.34
C ASP A 69 3.25 0.03 -15.80
N GLY A 70 2.84 0.18 -14.54
CA GLY A 70 1.85 -0.66 -13.86
C GLY A 70 2.43 -1.91 -13.21
N SER A 71 3.72 -2.21 -13.38
CA SER A 71 4.36 -3.32 -12.69
C SER A 71 4.40 -3.07 -11.17
N THR A 72 4.11 -4.12 -10.40
CA THR A 72 4.03 -4.07 -8.94
C THR A 72 4.24 -5.43 -8.32
N ALA A 73 4.77 -5.48 -7.10
CA ALA A 73 4.73 -6.68 -6.27
C ALA A 73 4.59 -6.31 -4.79
N ARG A 74 3.97 -7.23 -4.02
CA ARG A 74 4.06 -7.20 -2.56
C ARG A 74 5.47 -7.60 -2.17
N MET A 75 6.01 -6.97 -1.14
CA MET A 75 7.28 -7.33 -0.53
C MET A 75 7.02 -7.85 0.89
N THR A 76 7.64 -8.97 1.22
CA THR A 76 7.66 -9.55 2.57
C THR A 76 9.10 -9.73 3.04
N LEU A 77 9.36 -9.46 4.31
CA LEU A 77 10.66 -9.70 4.89
C LEU A 77 10.86 -11.21 5.13
N SER A 78 11.94 -11.78 4.61
CA SER A 78 12.33 -13.17 4.86
C SER A 78 12.92 -13.33 6.26
N ALA A 79 13.08 -14.59 6.69
CA ALA A 79 13.75 -14.90 7.96
C ALA A 79 15.20 -14.37 8.03
N ASP A 80 15.86 -14.27 6.87
CA ASP A 80 17.23 -13.77 6.74
C ASP A 80 17.29 -12.23 6.58
N GLY A 81 16.17 -11.55 6.79
CA GLY A 81 16.08 -10.08 6.71
C GLY A 81 16.12 -9.52 5.30
N GLN A 82 15.91 -10.35 4.26
CA GLN A 82 15.85 -9.91 2.87
C GLN A 82 14.42 -9.59 2.45
N TRP A 83 14.23 -8.54 1.66
CA TRP A 83 12.93 -8.23 1.07
C TRP A 83 12.67 -9.11 -0.15
N VAL A 84 11.57 -9.86 -0.09
CA VAL A 84 11.17 -10.79 -1.15
C VAL A 84 9.89 -10.30 -1.81
N SER A 85 9.93 -10.08 -3.11
CA SER A 85 8.77 -9.74 -3.92
C SER A 85 7.95 -10.97 -4.30
N THR A 86 6.64 -10.90 -4.08
CA THR A 86 5.69 -11.96 -4.44
C THR A 86 4.57 -11.45 -5.35
N LEU A 87 4.02 -12.38 -6.15
CA LEU A 87 2.89 -12.11 -7.02
C LEU A 87 1.63 -11.84 -6.19
N GLY A 88 1.16 -10.59 -6.20
CA GLY A 88 -0.08 -10.17 -5.52
C GLY A 88 -0.08 -10.53 -4.04
N SER A 89 -1.12 -11.25 -3.60
CA SER A 89 -1.24 -11.77 -2.22
C SER A 89 -0.76 -13.22 -2.07
N THR A 90 -0.07 -13.76 -3.07
CA THR A 90 0.43 -15.14 -3.03
C THR A 90 1.81 -15.22 -2.38
N ARG A 91 2.27 -16.45 -2.14
CA ARG A 91 3.65 -16.75 -1.72
C ARG A 91 4.59 -17.03 -2.89
N ARG A 92 4.12 -16.89 -4.13
CA ARG A 92 4.95 -17.12 -5.32
C ARG A 92 5.93 -15.97 -5.47
N VAL A 93 7.22 -16.25 -5.36
CA VAL A 93 8.29 -15.29 -5.62
C VAL A 93 8.29 -14.92 -7.10
N GLU A 94 8.18 -13.63 -7.40
CA GLU A 94 8.09 -13.12 -8.77
C GLU A 94 8.52 -11.66 -8.84
N GLY A 95 9.12 -11.28 -9.97
CA GLY A 95 9.57 -9.91 -10.25
C GLY A 95 10.90 -9.53 -9.59
N PRO A 96 11.33 -8.26 -9.75
CA PRO A 96 12.52 -7.72 -9.09
C PRO A 96 12.50 -7.92 -7.58
N GLN A 97 13.66 -8.14 -6.99
CA GLN A 97 13.85 -8.32 -5.54
C GLN A 97 14.62 -7.11 -5.00
N PRO A 98 13.94 -6.01 -4.63
CA PRO A 98 14.61 -4.77 -4.27
C PRO A 98 15.39 -4.93 -2.97
N GLN A 99 16.59 -4.37 -2.93
CA GLN A 99 17.41 -4.31 -1.73
C GLN A 99 17.24 -2.92 -1.13
N LEU A 100 16.60 -2.85 0.03
CA LEU A 100 16.44 -1.60 0.77
C LEU A 100 17.64 -1.43 1.71
N GLY A 101 18.26 -0.26 1.68
CA GLY A 101 19.30 0.11 2.64
C GLY A 101 18.73 0.26 4.05
N ALA A 102 19.60 0.51 5.03
CA ALA A 102 19.17 0.86 6.38
C ALA A 102 18.27 2.11 6.38
N CYS A 103 17.46 2.27 7.43
CA CYS A 103 16.44 3.32 7.50
C CYS A 103 16.98 4.74 7.26
N ASP A 104 18.20 5.04 7.71
CA ASP A 104 18.87 6.33 7.60
C ASP A 104 19.60 6.53 6.27
N GLU A 105 19.90 5.46 5.54
CA GLU A 105 20.61 5.51 4.26
C GLU A 105 19.74 6.08 3.13
N ASN A 106 18.42 5.88 3.20
CA ASN A 106 17.48 6.30 2.16
C ASN A 106 17.86 5.77 0.76
N ARG A 107 18.40 4.54 0.69
CA ARG A 107 18.86 3.88 -0.54
C ARG A 107 18.03 2.67 -0.92
N ILE A 108 18.01 2.40 -2.22
CA ILE A 108 17.47 1.17 -2.81
C ILE A 108 18.41 0.67 -3.91
N VAL A 109 18.48 -0.64 -4.11
CA VAL A 109 18.91 -1.23 -5.38
C VAL A 109 17.71 -1.95 -5.97
N PHE A 110 17.30 -1.55 -7.17
CA PHE A 110 16.14 -2.10 -7.85
C PHE A 110 16.56 -2.54 -9.26
N ASP A 111 16.48 -3.85 -9.53
CA ASP A 111 16.77 -4.39 -10.87
C ASP A 111 18.18 -4.02 -11.39
N GLY A 112 19.17 -4.02 -10.47
CA GLY A 112 20.56 -3.64 -10.75
C GLY A 112 20.84 -2.12 -10.73
N HIS A 113 19.81 -1.29 -10.66
CA HIS A 113 19.95 0.17 -10.61
C HIS A 113 19.98 0.68 -9.18
N ALA A 114 20.99 1.50 -8.86
CA ALA A 114 21.06 2.17 -7.56
C ALA A 114 20.07 3.34 -7.52
N GLY A 115 19.46 3.56 -6.36
CA GLY A 115 18.48 4.63 -6.17
C GLY A 115 18.56 5.31 -4.82
N ALA A 116 18.04 6.54 -4.78
CA ALA A 116 17.95 7.38 -3.60
C ALA A 116 16.53 7.91 -3.41
N ARG A 117 16.06 8.01 -2.16
CA ARG A 117 14.75 8.57 -1.87
C ARG A 117 14.67 10.03 -2.35
N ILE A 118 13.59 10.35 -3.05
CA ILE A 118 13.21 11.70 -3.42
C ILE A 118 12.65 12.39 -2.18
N VAL A 119 13.18 13.57 -1.85
CA VAL A 119 12.61 14.42 -0.79
C VAL A 119 11.34 15.07 -1.32
N LEU A 120 10.20 14.73 -0.72
CA LEU A 120 8.90 15.35 -1.00
C LEU A 120 8.55 16.31 0.14
N HIS A 121 7.96 17.45 -0.20
CA HIS A 121 7.56 18.44 0.80
C HIS A 121 6.12 18.20 1.24
N SER A 122 5.97 17.61 2.43
CA SER A 122 4.65 17.36 3.05
C SER A 122 4.27 18.48 4.01
N ARG A 123 2.98 18.84 4.01
CA ARG A 123 2.36 19.76 4.98
C ARG A 123 1.06 19.13 5.47
N GLU A 124 1.03 18.79 6.75
CA GLU A 124 -0.20 18.33 7.42
C GLU A 124 -1.12 19.53 7.68
N THR A 125 -2.43 19.31 7.61
CA THR A 125 -3.45 20.31 7.90
C THR A 125 -4.72 19.66 8.43
N THR A 126 -5.62 20.48 8.96
CA THR A 126 -7.01 20.10 9.22
C THR A 126 -7.96 21.05 8.53
N PHE A 127 -9.12 20.58 8.12
CA PHE A 127 -10.19 21.41 7.56
C PHE A 127 -11.54 20.92 8.06
N THR A 128 -12.58 21.69 7.80
CA THR A 128 -13.94 21.39 8.27
C THR A 128 -14.80 21.08 7.05
N SER A 129 -15.47 19.92 7.09
CA SER A 129 -16.48 19.51 6.12
C SER A 129 -17.68 20.46 6.14
N ARG A 130 -18.58 20.36 5.15
CA ARG A 130 -19.79 21.20 5.10
C ARG A 130 -20.67 21.03 6.35
N ASP A 131 -20.78 19.81 6.87
CA ASP A 131 -21.58 19.48 8.06
C ASP A 131 -20.85 19.70 9.40
N GLY A 132 -19.63 20.27 9.36
CA GLY A 132 -18.92 20.71 10.57
C GLY A 132 -17.96 19.69 11.18
N ILE A 133 -17.70 18.56 10.52
CA ILE A 133 -16.74 17.55 10.96
C ILE A 133 -15.32 17.99 10.63
N ARG A 134 -14.40 17.84 11.59
CA ARG A 134 -12.98 18.10 11.34
C ARG A 134 -12.30 16.91 10.66
N LEU A 135 -11.64 17.19 9.55
CA LEU A 135 -10.92 16.21 8.72
C LEU A 135 -9.43 16.50 8.68
N ASN A 136 -8.61 15.44 8.74
CA ASN A 136 -7.17 15.52 8.61
C ASN A 136 -6.75 15.43 7.15
N GLY A 137 -5.97 16.40 6.68
CA GLY A 137 -5.48 16.49 5.31
C GLY A 137 -3.97 16.63 5.25
N ARG A 138 -3.40 16.34 4.08
CA ARG A 138 -1.99 16.49 3.79
C ARG A 138 -1.78 16.98 2.36
N LEU A 139 -1.04 18.07 2.21
CA LEU A 139 -0.52 18.52 0.93
C LEU A 139 0.90 18.00 0.72
N ILE A 140 1.17 17.37 -0.41
CA ILE A 140 2.48 16.85 -0.78
C ILE A 140 2.87 17.46 -2.12
N LEU A 141 4.00 18.15 -2.16
CA LEU A 141 4.50 18.83 -3.36
C LEU A 141 5.67 18.07 -3.99
N PRO A 142 5.84 18.16 -5.32
CA PRO A 142 7.05 17.71 -5.99
C PRO A 142 8.28 18.47 -5.46
N PRO A 143 9.51 17.97 -5.69
CA PRO A 143 10.73 18.68 -5.32
C PRO A 143 10.83 20.05 -6.00
N GLY A 144 11.34 21.05 -5.26
CA GLY A 144 11.55 22.41 -5.75
C GLY A 144 10.39 23.36 -5.46
N ASP A 145 10.53 24.61 -5.92
CA ASP A 145 9.62 25.72 -5.57
C ASP A 145 8.77 26.22 -6.75
N ALA A 146 8.85 25.56 -7.91
CA ALA A 146 8.04 25.93 -9.06
C ALA A 146 6.55 25.64 -8.82
N PRO A 147 5.63 26.47 -9.34
CA PRO A 147 4.20 26.15 -9.31
C PRO A 147 3.90 24.79 -9.94
N ALA A 148 3.10 23.97 -9.25
CA ALA A 148 2.67 22.66 -9.72
C ALA A 148 1.15 22.56 -9.70
N PRO A 149 0.52 21.86 -10.67
CA PRO A 149 -0.89 21.49 -10.55
C PRO A 149 -1.09 20.61 -9.32
N ILE A 150 -2.25 20.70 -8.68
CA ILE A 150 -2.60 19.91 -7.50
C ILE A 150 -3.77 18.98 -7.83
N MET A 151 -3.57 17.69 -7.62
CA MET A 151 -4.63 16.69 -7.62
C MET A 151 -5.26 16.62 -6.22
N ILE A 152 -6.59 16.66 -6.14
CA ILE A 152 -7.31 16.40 -4.90
C ILE A 152 -7.72 14.92 -4.91
N GLU A 153 -7.12 14.13 -4.04
CA GLU A 153 -7.37 12.70 -3.95
C GLU A 153 -8.40 12.40 -2.86
N VAL A 154 -9.59 12.01 -3.30
CA VAL A 154 -10.68 11.55 -2.45
C VAL A 154 -10.63 10.02 -2.43
N HIS A 155 -10.33 9.45 -1.27
CA HIS A 155 -10.24 7.99 -1.14
C HIS A 155 -11.63 7.33 -1.25
N GLY A 156 -11.69 6.11 -1.78
CA GLY A 156 -12.91 5.37 -2.08
C GLY A 156 -13.60 4.77 -0.85
N SER A 157 -14.22 3.60 -1.06
CA SER A 157 -15.07 2.94 -0.06
C SER A 157 -14.28 2.12 0.98
N GLU A 158 -12.96 2.01 0.83
CA GLU A 158 -12.09 1.31 1.78
C GLU A 158 -12.09 1.98 3.16
N GLY A 159 -11.84 1.21 4.24
CA GLY A 159 -11.65 1.77 5.58
C GLY A 159 -10.25 2.33 5.78
N SER A 160 -9.27 1.73 5.11
CA SER A 160 -7.86 2.09 5.13
C SER A 160 -7.66 3.60 5.07
N ASN A 161 -6.82 4.12 5.95
CA ASN A 161 -6.54 5.55 5.98
C ASN A 161 -5.78 5.99 4.72
N ALA A 162 -6.35 6.96 3.99
CA ALA A 162 -5.74 7.54 2.80
C ALA A 162 -4.37 8.16 3.08
N LEU A 163 -4.20 8.82 4.23
CA LEU A 163 -2.93 9.45 4.64
C LEU A 163 -1.82 8.43 4.86
N ASP A 164 -2.15 7.16 5.10
CA ASP A 164 -1.17 6.10 5.31
C ASP A 164 -0.91 5.30 4.02
N PHE A 165 -1.98 4.88 3.33
CA PHE A 165 -1.89 3.84 2.31
C PHE A 165 -2.09 4.32 0.87
N ASN A 166 -2.66 5.52 0.66
CA ASN A 166 -2.95 5.97 -0.71
C ASN A 166 -1.66 6.12 -1.52
N ALA A 167 -1.64 5.54 -2.72
CA ALA A 167 -0.51 5.50 -3.63
C ALA A 167 -0.14 6.86 -4.22
N PHE A 168 -1.16 7.67 -4.50
CA PHE A 168 -1.01 8.93 -5.20
C PHE A 168 -0.25 9.99 -4.40
N GLN A 169 -0.24 9.86 -3.07
CA GLN A 169 0.65 10.60 -2.18
C GLN A 169 2.12 10.62 -2.64
N ARG A 170 2.55 9.56 -3.31
CA ARG A 170 3.91 9.36 -3.78
C ARG A 170 4.00 9.47 -5.31
N PHE A 171 3.06 8.87 -6.03
CA PHE A 171 3.02 8.85 -7.50
C PHE A 171 2.89 10.24 -8.13
N ALA A 172 1.94 11.04 -7.65
CA ALA A 172 1.68 12.36 -8.22
C ALA A 172 2.90 13.28 -8.09
N PRO A 173 3.50 13.50 -6.90
CA PRO A 173 4.62 14.42 -6.76
C PRO A 173 5.91 13.90 -7.41
N ALA A 174 6.11 12.58 -7.49
CA ALA A 174 7.20 12.03 -8.28
C ALA A 174 7.08 12.30 -9.80
N SER A 175 5.85 12.56 -10.25
CA SER A 175 5.50 12.89 -11.63
C SER A 175 5.34 14.40 -11.85
N GLY A 176 5.71 15.24 -10.87
CA GLY A 176 5.64 16.71 -10.98
C GLY A 176 4.26 17.32 -10.67
N VAL A 177 3.35 16.55 -10.09
CA VAL A 177 1.99 16.99 -9.72
C VAL A 177 1.87 17.00 -8.20
N GLY A 178 1.51 18.12 -7.59
CA GLY A 178 1.18 18.15 -6.17
C GLY A 178 -0.07 17.31 -5.88
N VAL A 179 -0.22 16.82 -4.66
CA VAL A 179 -1.42 16.09 -4.24
C VAL A 179 -1.88 16.56 -2.87
N PHE A 180 -3.17 16.83 -2.76
CA PHE A 180 -3.85 16.95 -1.48
C PHE A 180 -4.63 15.66 -1.25
N VAL A 181 -4.30 14.96 -0.18
CA VAL A 181 -5.01 13.76 0.27
C VAL A 181 -5.61 14.05 1.65
N TYR A 182 -6.74 13.45 1.98
CA TYR A 182 -7.32 13.57 3.31
C TYR A 182 -7.87 12.24 3.80
N ALA A 183 -7.86 12.07 5.12
CA ALA A 183 -8.56 10.99 5.77
C ALA A 183 -10.05 11.34 5.82
N LYS A 184 -10.88 10.51 5.18
CA LYS A 184 -12.34 10.66 5.23
C LYS A 184 -12.86 10.57 6.66
N ARG A 185 -14.07 11.05 6.91
CA ARG A 185 -14.72 10.93 8.23
C ARG A 185 -14.61 9.51 8.81
N GLY A 186 -14.28 9.44 10.10
CA GLY A 186 -14.11 8.20 10.83
C GLY A 186 -12.89 7.35 10.46
N SER A 187 -11.91 7.89 9.71
CA SER A 187 -10.61 7.24 9.50
C SER A 187 -9.45 8.23 9.70
N GLY A 188 -8.23 7.71 9.89
CA GLY A 188 -7.01 8.55 9.94
C GLY A 188 -7.00 9.69 10.95
N GLY A 189 -7.76 9.56 12.05
CA GLY A 189 -7.91 10.58 13.08
C GLY A 189 -8.87 11.73 12.72
N SER A 190 -9.54 11.67 11.56
CA SER A 190 -10.68 12.53 11.25
C SER A 190 -11.86 12.18 12.15
N GLU A 191 -12.65 13.19 12.49
CA GLU A 191 -13.84 13.03 13.34
C GLU A 191 -14.98 12.30 12.59
N GLY A 192 -16.09 12.06 13.28
CA GLY A 192 -17.25 11.36 12.74
C GLY A 192 -17.12 9.83 12.79
N GLY A 193 -17.97 9.14 12.03
CA GLY A 193 -18.00 7.69 11.94
C GLY A 193 -17.74 7.19 10.52
N TYR A 194 -17.12 6.02 10.41
CA TYR A 194 -16.88 5.38 9.12
C TYR A 194 -18.21 5.14 8.39
N THR A 195 -18.22 5.49 7.11
CA THR A 195 -19.35 5.28 6.20
C THR A 195 -18.86 4.98 4.77
N GLN A 196 -19.73 4.37 3.98
CA GLN A 196 -19.62 4.20 2.53
C GLN A 196 -20.74 4.93 1.78
N ASP A 197 -21.49 5.81 2.46
CA ASP A 197 -22.50 6.68 1.83
C ASP A 197 -21.81 7.82 1.08
N PHE A 198 -21.78 7.72 -0.25
CA PHE A 198 -21.14 8.71 -1.11
C PHE A 198 -21.80 10.10 -1.08
N HIS A 199 -23.10 10.20 -0.72
CA HIS A 199 -23.74 11.51 -0.57
C HIS A 199 -23.22 12.21 0.68
N LEU A 200 -23.05 11.47 1.78
CA LEU A 200 -22.44 12.03 2.98
C LEU A 200 -20.94 12.33 2.78
N LEU A 201 -20.21 11.46 2.09
CA LEU A 201 -18.79 11.68 1.78
C LEU A 201 -18.56 12.86 0.83
N ALA A 202 -19.54 13.22 0.00
CA ALA A 202 -19.45 14.41 -0.85
C ALA A 202 -19.58 15.74 -0.06
N GLU A 203 -19.95 15.66 1.23
CA GLU A 203 -19.99 16.81 2.13
C GLU A 203 -18.66 17.03 2.87
N ASP A 204 -17.72 16.08 2.79
CA ASP A 204 -16.34 16.22 3.29
C ASP A 204 -15.54 17.24 2.47
#